data_AF-A0A3N4LB32-F1
#
_entry.id   AF-A0A3N4LB32-F1
#
_cell.length_a   1.000
_cell.length_b   1.000
_cell.length_c   1.000
_cell.angle_alpha   90.00
_cell.angle_beta   90.00
_cell.angle_gamma   90.00
#
_symmetry.space_group_name_H-M   'P 1'
#
loop_
_entity.id
_entity.type
_entity.pdbx_description
1 polymer ?
#
loop_
_entity_poly.entity_id
_entity_poly.type
_entity_poly.pdbx_seq_one_letter_code
_entity_poly.pdbx_strand_id
1 'polypeptide(L)'
;MATLTPAPPPVKFTTHHHLRQRLVLATLCGRPVHISQIRSNSLRPGLTDYEYSFLRLLDHITNGSIIEISTTGTAILYRPGLIAGNNGKPVKHTVPEGCTRGVTYFLEPLCALAPFSKAPFNVLLDGGVITAATEDDYSVDTLRTAVLPLLANFDIGRNIEVRINRRSSAGKGSDGKFSPGAGEVHLTFGHQVRLPKTLHLVNPGRVKRIRGVAYVTGVSAGNNQRMIEAARSLLNQYINDILIHADSSSAQHVISSYGYSNHSTANTSTQKKKVGTGYGMSLMAETSTSCLYAADTFASPGEAPEDVGLRVAQMLLQEISLGGCIGRTGLPLVMTMMTMGMEGDVGRVMLGKGVIGPELIQGWRDVKTIMGGGEVVIREWEGMDGVGSGTGRAKGEGLVVGVVGRGVGNIGRKVA
;
A
#
# COMPACT_ATOMS: atom_id res chain seq x y z
N MET A 1 -33.78 19.79 -24.79
CA MET A 1 -32.65 18.88 -25.02
C MET A 1 -31.42 19.48 -24.37
N ALA A 2 -31.03 19.02 -23.18
CA ALA A 2 -29.79 19.46 -22.55
C ALA A 2 -28.62 18.93 -23.37
N THR A 3 -27.81 19.83 -23.93
CA THR A 3 -26.58 19.53 -24.65
C THR A 3 -25.60 18.87 -23.68
N LEU A 4 -25.48 17.54 -23.77
CA LEU A 4 -24.41 16.79 -23.12
C LEU A 4 -23.09 17.33 -23.66
N THR A 5 -22.38 18.12 -22.85
CA THR A 5 -20.98 18.46 -23.11
C THR A 5 -20.21 17.16 -23.36
N PRO A 6 -19.48 17.02 -24.49
CA PRO A 6 -18.76 15.80 -24.79
C PRO A 6 -17.77 15.53 -23.65
N ALA A 7 -17.84 14.32 -23.09
CA ALA A 7 -16.91 13.90 -22.05
C ALA A 7 -15.47 14.10 -22.54
N PRO A 8 -14.56 14.63 -21.70
CA PRO A 8 -13.18 14.87 -22.11
C PRO A 8 -12.56 13.57 -22.66
N PRO A 9 -11.74 13.67 -23.72
CA PRO A 9 -11.13 12.49 -24.32
C PRO A 9 -10.30 11.74 -23.27
N PRO A 10 -10.30 10.40 -23.30
CA PRO A 10 -9.58 9.62 -22.31
C PRO A 10 -8.07 9.86 -22.41
N VAL A 11 -7.42 10.02 -21.26
CA VAL A 11 -5.97 10.13 -21.17
C VAL A 11 -5.37 8.78 -21.54
N LYS A 12 -4.46 8.78 -22.52
CA LYS A 12 -3.86 7.55 -23.05
C LYS A 12 -2.59 7.23 -22.28
N PHE A 13 -2.52 6.02 -21.73
CA PHE A 13 -1.31 5.44 -21.18
C PHE A 13 -0.95 4.16 -21.91
N THR A 14 0.33 3.81 -21.83
CA THR A 14 0.85 2.54 -22.32
C THR A 14 1.39 1.73 -21.15
N THR A 15 1.45 0.41 -21.34
CA THR A 15 2.02 -0.59 -20.43
C THR A 15 1.22 -0.82 -19.15
N HIS A 16 1.58 -1.90 -18.44
CA HIS A 16 0.97 -2.34 -17.18
C HIS A 16 1.64 -1.73 -15.93
N HIS A 17 2.74 -1.00 -16.09
CA HIS A 17 3.42 -0.37 -14.96
C HIS A 17 2.54 0.70 -14.31
N HIS A 18 2.56 0.78 -12.97
CA HIS A 18 1.78 1.74 -12.18
C HIS A 18 0.26 1.70 -12.46
N LEU A 19 -0.28 0.57 -12.94
CA LEU A 19 -1.69 0.41 -13.28
C LEU A 19 -2.62 0.83 -12.12
N ARG A 20 -2.33 0.36 -10.90
CA ARG A 20 -3.09 0.72 -9.69
C ARG A 20 -3.13 2.23 -9.46
N GLN A 21 -1.97 2.87 -9.48
CA GLN A 21 -1.84 4.30 -9.23
C GLN A 21 -2.60 5.12 -10.27
N ARG A 22 -2.47 4.76 -11.56
CA ARG A 22 -3.20 5.43 -12.65
C ARG A 22 -4.71 5.32 -12.49
N LEU A 23 -5.21 4.14 -12.13
CA LEU A 23 -6.64 3.93 -11.88
C LEU A 23 -7.12 4.74 -10.67
N VAL A 24 -6.38 4.73 -9.55
CA VAL A 24 -6.71 5.53 -8.36
C VAL A 24 -6.73 7.02 -8.67
N LEU A 25 -5.71 7.54 -9.35
CA LEU A 25 -5.65 8.94 -9.76
C LEU A 25 -6.80 9.31 -10.71
N ALA A 26 -7.14 8.42 -11.65
CA ALA A 26 -8.29 8.60 -12.54
C ALA A 26 -9.59 8.69 -11.73
N THR A 27 -9.80 7.81 -10.76
CA THR A 27 -10.96 7.82 -9.86
C THR A 27 -11.03 9.09 -9.03
N LEU A 28 -9.92 9.54 -8.45
CA LEU A 28 -9.86 10.77 -7.66
C LEU A 28 -10.17 12.02 -8.49
N CYS A 29 -9.72 12.06 -9.75
CA CYS A 29 -9.87 13.22 -10.63
C CYS A 29 -11.16 13.21 -11.47
N GLY A 30 -11.88 12.08 -11.51
CA GLY A 30 -13.02 11.90 -12.41
C GLY A 30 -12.63 11.93 -13.89
N ARG A 31 -11.37 11.62 -14.24
CA ARG A 31 -10.86 11.69 -15.62
C ARG A 31 -10.78 10.30 -16.27
N PRO A 32 -11.41 10.08 -17.44
CA PRO A 32 -11.31 8.81 -18.14
C PRO A 32 -9.88 8.49 -18.57
N VAL A 33 -9.48 7.22 -18.47
CA VAL A 33 -8.16 6.74 -18.89
C VAL A 33 -8.29 5.54 -19.82
N HIS A 34 -7.44 5.51 -20.84
CA HIS A 34 -7.31 4.39 -21.78
C HIS A 34 -5.89 3.84 -21.71
N ILE A 35 -5.73 2.62 -21.21
CA ILE A 35 -4.43 2.00 -21.00
C ILE A 35 -4.28 0.87 -22.01
N SER A 36 -3.31 0.99 -22.93
CA SER A 36 -3.02 0.00 -23.96
C SER A 36 -1.69 -0.71 -23.74
N GLN A 37 -1.44 -1.77 -24.51
CA GLN A 37 -0.20 -2.54 -24.48
C GLN A 37 0.10 -3.20 -23.13
N ILE A 38 -0.93 -3.72 -22.47
CA ILE A 38 -0.79 -4.49 -21.22
C ILE A 38 -0.20 -5.86 -21.57
N ARG A 39 1.10 -6.02 -21.28
CA ARG A 39 1.88 -7.26 -21.49
C ARG A 39 1.80 -7.83 -22.91
N SER A 40 1.71 -6.98 -23.94
CA SER A 40 1.59 -7.43 -25.33
C SER A 40 2.76 -8.31 -25.81
N ASN A 41 3.93 -8.19 -25.20
CA ASN A 41 5.13 -8.95 -25.56
C ASN A 41 5.35 -10.19 -24.67
N SER A 42 4.45 -10.49 -23.73
CA SER A 42 4.57 -11.62 -22.81
C SER A 42 3.92 -12.88 -23.39
N LEU A 43 4.39 -14.06 -22.97
CA LEU A 43 3.75 -15.35 -23.27
C LEU A 43 2.31 -15.44 -22.75
N ARG A 44 2.00 -14.69 -21.69
CA ARG A 44 0.64 -14.51 -21.15
C ARG A 44 0.26 -13.04 -21.31
N PRO A 45 -0.30 -12.65 -22.48
CA PRO A 45 -0.67 -11.27 -22.72
C PRO A 45 -1.91 -10.86 -21.92
N GLY A 46 -2.03 -9.56 -21.68
CA GLY A 46 -3.19 -8.96 -21.02
C GLY A 46 -3.08 -8.80 -19.51
N LEU A 47 -4.24 -8.55 -18.89
CA LEU A 47 -4.41 -8.39 -17.46
C LEU A 47 -4.17 -9.71 -16.71
N THR A 48 -3.60 -9.61 -15.53
CA THR A 48 -3.51 -10.73 -14.58
C THR A 48 -4.78 -10.84 -13.74
N ASP A 49 -4.98 -11.99 -13.11
CA ASP A 49 -6.14 -12.26 -12.26
C ASP A 49 -6.28 -11.26 -11.11
N TYR A 50 -5.16 -10.82 -10.51
CA TYR A 50 -5.16 -9.84 -9.43
C TYR A 50 -5.48 -8.41 -9.93
N GLU A 51 -5.08 -8.05 -11.15
CA GLU A 51 -5.45 -6.76 -11.75
C GLU A 51 -6.93 -6.72 -12.10
N TYR A 52 -7.45 -7.82 -12.67
CA TYR A 52 -8.86 -7.95 -12.95
C TYR A 52 -9.71 -7.95 -11.67
N SER A 53 -9.25 -8.62 -10.61
CA SER A 53 -9.88 -8.56 -9.29
C SER A 53 -9.87 -7.14 -8.72
N PHE A 54 -8.78 -6.38 -8.92
CA PHE A 54 -8.70 -4.98 -8.50
C PHE A 54 -9.68 -4.09 -9.26
N LEU A 55 -9.88 -4.30 -10.57
CA LEU A 55 -10.89 -3.59 -11.36
C LEU A 55 -12.31 -3.88 -10.84
N ARG A 56 -12.62 -5.13 -10.50
CA ARG A 56 -13.91 -5.50 -9.87
C ARG A 56 -14.09 -4.84 -8.50
N LEU A 57 -13.04 -4.81 -7.69
CA LEU A 57 -13.06 -4.12 -6.39
C LEU A 57 -13.34 -2.63 -6.56
N LEU A 58 -12.70 -2.00 -7.54
CA LEU A 58 -12.90 -0.59 -7.84
C LEU A 58 -14.36 -0.34 -8.25
N ASP A 59 -14.92 -1.18 -9.12
CA ASP A 59 -16.32 -1.09 -9.55
C ASP A 59 -17.33 -1.26 -8.41
N HIS A 60 -17.07 -2.14 -7.44
CA HIS A 60 -17.92 -2.29 -6.25
C HIS A 60 -17.92 -1.07 -5.31
N ILE A 61 -16.83 -0.28 -5.32
CA ILE A 61 -16.63 0.84 -4.41
C ILE A 61 -17.06 2.16 -5.03
N THR A 62 -16.92 2.28 -6.35
CA THR A 62 -17.43 3.40 -7.13
C THR A 62 -18.87 3.16 -7.59
N ASN A 63 -19.58 4.24 -7.91
CA ASN A 63 -20.91 4.17 -8.48
C ASN A 63 -20.91 4.89 -9.83
N GLY A 64 -21.39 4.22 -10.88
CA GLY A 64 -21.38 4.73 -12.24
C GLY A 64 -20.02 4.66 -12.94
N SER A 65 -19.10 3.82 -12.46
CA SER A 65 -17.89 3.47 -13.20
C SER A 65 -18.23 2.63 -14.42
N ILE A 66 -17.50 2.85 -15.51
CA ILE A 66 -17.58 2.01 -16.71
C ILE A 66 -16.17 1.49 -16.98
N ILE A 67 -16.02 0.17 -16.97
CA ILE A 67 -14.77 -0.52 -17.27
C ILE A 67 -15.01 -1.39 -18.50
N GLU A 68 -14.36 -1.03 -19.61
CA GLU A 68 -14.38 -1.80 -20.85
C GLU A 68 -13.01 -2.45 -21.05
N ILE A 69 -12.98 -3.76 -21.29
CA ILE A 69 -11.76 -4.55 -21.47
C ILE A 69 -11.77 -5.12 -22.89
N SER A 70 -10.64 -5.04 -23.59
CA SER A 70 -10.52 -5.63 -24.92
C SER A 70 -10.65 -7.16 -24.87
N THR A 71 -11.06 -7.79 -25.97
CA THR A 71 -11.18 -9.27 -26.06
C THR A 71 -9.89 -9.99 -25.66
N THR A 72 -8.74 -9.38 -25.95
CA THR A 72 -7.39 -9.89 -25.62
C THR A 72 -6.91 -9.50 -24.22
N GLY A 73 -7.63 -8.66 -23.48
CA GLY A 73 -7.21 -8.12 -22.18
C GLY A 73 -6.00 -7.18 -22.23
N THR A 74 -5.50 -6.82 -23.42
CA THR A 74 -4.30 -5.99 -23.60
C THR A 74 -4.58 -4.48 -23.57
N ALA A 75 -5.85 -4.09 -23.58
CA ALA A 75 -6.27 -2.70 -23.43
C ALA A 75 -7.50 -2.58 -22.53
N ILE A 76 -7.54 -1.50 -21.74
CA ILE A 76 -8.67 -1.15 -20.90
C ILE A 76 -9.06 0.32 -21.11
N LEU A 77 -10.37 0.58 -21.12
CA LEU A 77 -10.94 1.91 -21.02
C LEU A 77 -11.67 2.01 -19.67
N TYR A 78 -11.18 2.89 -18.81
CA TYR A 78 -11.79 3.17 -17.52
C TYR A 78 -12.39 4.56 -17.51
N ARG A 79 -13.72 4.65 -17.36
CA ARG A 79 -14.43 5.89 -17.07
C ARG A 79 -14.78 5.88 -15.58
N PRO A 80 -14.14 6.70 -14.74
CA PRO A 80 -14.36 6.69 -13.30
C PRO A 80 -15.76 7.20 -12.94
N GLY A 81 -16.35 6.60 -11.91
CA GLY A 81 -17.59 7.05 -11.28
C GLY A 81 -17.35 7.80 -9.97
N LEU A 82 -18.42 8.02 -9.20
CA LEU A 82 -18.34 8.65 -7.88
C LEU A 82 -17.90 7.64 -6.82
N ILE A 83 -17.04 8.05 -5.88
CA ILE A 83 -16.60 7.19 -4.77
C ILE A 83 -17.71 7.12 -3.72
N ALA A 84 -18.58 6.10 -3.82
CA ALA A 84 -19.74 5.97 -2.95
C ALA A 84 -19.42 5.27 -1.63
N GLY A 85 -18.43 4.38 -1.60
CA GLY A 85 -18.15 3.52 -0.44
C GLY A 85 -19.33 2.59 -0.11
N ASN A 86 -20.05 2.15 -1.14
CA ASN A 86 -21.25 1.32 -1.04
C ASN A 86 -22.30 1.84 -0.03
N ASN A 87 -22.42 3.17 0.11
CA ASN A 87 -23.31 3.82 1.07
C ASN A 87 -23.11 3.34 2.53
N GLY A 88 -21.88 2.97 2.91
CA GLY A 88 -21.53 2.51 4.27
C GLY A 88 -21.80 1.03 4.52
N LYS A 89 -22.38 0.30 3.55
CA LYS A 89 -22.65 -1.14 3.70
C LYS A 89 -21.35 -1.95 3.54
N PRO A 90 -21.20 -3.06 4.30
CA PRO A 90 -20.08 -3.97 4.13
C PRO A 90 -20.00 -4.50 2.69
N VAL A 91 -18.83 -4.34 2.07
CA VAL A 91 -18.48 -4.92 0.78
C VAL A 91 -17.62 -6.14 1.04
N LYS A 92 -18.08 -7.31 0.61
CA LYS A 92 -17.27 -8.52 0.61
C LYS A 92 -16.65 -8.70 -0.77
N HIS A 93 -15.33 -8.78 -0.84
CA HIS A 93 -14.60 -8.99 -2.08
C HIS A 93 -13.66 -10.19 -1.97
N THR A 94 -13.94 -11.22 -2.75
CA THR A 94 -13.17 -12.45 -2.78
C THR A 94 -12.04 -12.34 -3.79
N VAL A 95 -10.81 -12.38 -3.30
CA VAL A 95 -9.58 -12.36 -4.10
C VAL A 95 -9.37 -13.74 -4.73
N PRO A 96 -8.99 -13.82 -6.02
CA PRO A 96 -8.70 -15.09 -6.68
C PRO A 96 -7.63 -15.89 -5.93
N GLU A 97 -7.84 -17.20 -5.84
CA GLU A 97 -6.98 -18.12 -5.08
C GLU A 97 -5.53 -18.14 -5.61
N GLY A 98 -5.35 -17.94 -6.92
CA GLY A 98 -4.04 -17.84 -7.58
C GLY A 98 -3.33 -16.49 -7.42
N CYS A 99 -3.82 -15.59 -6.56
CA CYS A 99 -3.20 -14.28 -6.37
C CYS A 99 -1.80 -14.40 -5.76
N THR A 100 -0.79 -13.91 -6.47
CA THR A 100 0.61 -13.88 -6.01
C THR A 100 0.97 -12.62 -5.22
N ARG A 101 0.13 -11.59 -5.31
CA ARG A 101 0.33 -10.30 -4.64
C ARG A 101 -0.21 -10.32 -3.21
N GLY A 102 0.41 -9.50 -2.36
CA GLY A 102 -0.04 -9.26 -1.00
C GLY A 102 -1.36 -8.52 -0.96
N VAL A 103 -2.09 -8.62 0.15
CA VAL A 103 -3.38 -7.91 0.32
C VAL A 103 -3.23 -6.39 0.32
N THR A 104 -2.06 -5.88 0.69
CA THR A 104 -1.69 -4.47 0.62
C THR A 104 -1.76 -3.92 -0.80
N TYR A 105 -1.61 -4.77 -1.83
CA TYR A 105 -1.87 -4.43 -3.23
C TYR A 105 -3.25 -3.81 -3.43
N PHE A 106 -4.26 -4.36 -2.74
CA PHE A 106 -5.65 -3.89 -2.77
C PHE A 106 -5.89 -2.79 -1.72
N LEU A 107 -5.39 -2.96 -0.49
CA LEU A 107 -5.68 -2.04 0.61
C LEU A 107 -5.07 -0.65 0.43
N GLU A 108 -3.86 -0.54 -0.14
CA GLU A 108 -3.20 0.75 -0.32
C GLU A 108 -4.01 1.71 -1.22
N PRO A 109 -4.47 1.29 -2.42
CA PRO A 109 -5.47 2.04 -3.21
C PRO A 109 -6.73 2.41 -2.43
N LEU A 110 -7.27 1.50 -1.61
CA LEU A 110 -8.45 1.78 -0.81
C LEU A 110 -8.19 2.86 0.23
N CYS A 111 -7.04 2.84 0.91
CA CYS A 111 -6.63 3.88 1.85
C CYS A 111 -6.45 5.25 1.17
N ALA A 112 -6.06 5.27 -0.11
CA ALA A 112 -5.99 6.51 -0.89
C ALA A 112 -7.37 7.05 -1.30
N LEU A 113 -8.34 6.18 -1.59
CA LEU A 113 -9.69 6.55 -2.03
C LEU A 113 -10.66 6.82 -0.88
N ALA A 114 -10.54 6.09 0.24
CA ALA A 114 -11.49 6.09 1.35
C ALA A 114 -11.73 7.47 2.02
N PRO A 115 -10.73 8.38 2.14
CA PRO A 115 -10.98 9.71 2.70
C PRO A 115 -11.94 10.56 1.85
N PHE A 116 -11.99 10.30 0.53
CA PHE A 116 -12.76 11.07 -0.44
C PHE A 116 -14.10 10.42 -0.79
N SER A 117 -14.53 9.41 -0.04
CA SER A 117 -15.79 8.73 -0.27
C SER A 117 -16.99 9.52 0.28
N LYS A 118 -18.18 9.25 -0.25
CA LYS A 118 -19.42 9.80 0.29
C LYS A 118 -19.81 9.17 1.65
N ALA A 119 -19.53 7.87 1.82
CA ALA A 119 -19.86 7.10 3.01
C ALA A 119 -18.66 6.26 3.49
N PRO A 120 -18.65 5.80 4.75
CA PRO A 120 -17.58 4.96 5.31
C PRO A 120 -17.27 3.73 4.46
N PHE A 121 -15.99 3.36 4.37
CA PHE A 121 -15.61 2.07 3.77
C PHE A 121 -15.67 0.98 4.83
N ASN A 122 -16.34 -0.11 4.49
CA ASN A 122 -16.34 -1.35 5.25
C ASN A 122 -16.07 -2.47 4.25
N VAL A 123 -14.81 -2.87 4.10
CA VAL A 123 -14.39 -3.83 3.06
C VAL A 123 -13.80 -5.07 3.71
N LEU A 124 -14.41 -6.23 3.44
CA LEU A 124 -13.92 -7.54 3.83
C LEU A 124 -13.26 -8.21 2.62
N LEU A 125 -11.95 -8.45 2.72
CA LEU A 125 -11.16 -9.18 1.73
C LEU A 125 -10.97 -10.61 2.21
N ASP A 126 -11.44 -11.59 1.43
CA ASP A 126 -11.28 -13.03 1.68
C ASP A 126 -10.81 -13.80 0.43
N GLY A 127 -10.62 -15.11 0.55
CA GLY A 127 -10.12 -15.95 -0.54
C GLY A 127 -8.59 -15.97 -0.58
N GLY A 128 -7.99 -15.72 -1.75
CA GLY A 128 -6.55 -15.83 -2.03
C GLY A 128 -5.64 -14.82 -1.32
N VAL A 129 -6.07 -14.27 -0.19
CA VAL A 129 -5.44 -13.15 0.51
C VAL A 129 -4.15 -13.59 1.20
N ILE A 130 -3.05 -12.89 0.92
CA ILE A 130 -1.77 -13.02 1.63
C ILE A 130 -1.60 -11.80 2.53
N THR A 131 -1.50 -12.01 3.84
CA THR A 131 -1.36 -10.93 4.84
C THR A 131 0.11 -10.62 5.16
N ALA A 132 1.01 -11.58 4.94
CA ALA A 132 2.46 -11.39 5.07
C ALA A 132 3.03 -10.52 3.94
N ALA A 133 4.27 -10.06 4.11
CA ALA A 133 5.04 -9.47 3.02
C ALA A 133 5.26 -10.47 1.86
N THR A 134 5.35 -9.94 0.65
CA THR A 134 5.71 -10.66 -0.58
C THR A 134 6.93 -9.99 -1.22
N GLU A 135 7.37 -10.47 -2.38
CA GLU A 135 8.50 -9.86 -3.10
C GLU A 135 8.24 -8.40 -3.50
N ASP A 136 7.00 -8.08 -3.86
CA ASP A 136 6.61 -6.74 -4.35
C ASP A 136 5.80 -5.92 -3.33
N ASP A 137 5.20 -6.55 -2.32
CA ASP A 137 4.26 -5.92 -1.40
C ASP A 137 4.66 -6.09 0.06
N TYR A 138 4.31 -5.12 0.90
CA TYR A 138 4.54 -5.15 2.34
C TYR A 138 3.38 -5.84 3.08
N SER A 139 3.60 -6.26 4.34
CA SER A 139 2.56 -6.90 5.15
C SER A 139 1.47 -5.95 5.61
N VAL A 140 0.36 -6.51 6.06
CA VAL A 140 -0.75 -5.75 6.67
C VAL A 140 -0.30 -5.00 7.92
N ASP A 141 0.65 -5.57 8.68
CA ASP A 141 1.16 -4.94 9.89
C ASP A 141 1.90 -3.63 9.54
N THR A 142 2.71 -3.63 8.47
CA THR A 142 3.37 -2.43 7.95
C THR A 142 2.37 -1.39 7.46
N LEU A 143 1.30 -1.81 6.76
CA LEU A 143 0.22 -0.89 6.39
C LEU A 143 -0.38 -0.22 7.64
N ARG A 144 -0.72 -1.03 8.66
CA ARG A 144 -1.38 -0.57 9.88
C ARG A 144 -0.50 0.37 10.72
N THR A 145 0.79 0.06 10.86
CA THR A 145 1.68 0.78 11.78
C THR A 145 2.48 1.91 11.11
N ALA A 146 2.74 1.83 9.81
CA ALA A 146 3.56 2.82 9.11
C ALA A 146 2.76 3.65 8.10
N VAL A 147 1.82 3.07 7.36
CA VAL A 147 1.12 3.79 6.28
C VAL A 147 -0.12 4.53 6.79
N LEU A 148 -0.99 3.87 7.57
CA LEU A 148 -2.21 4.51 8.09
C LEU A 148 -1.92 5.74 8.98
N PRO A 149 -0.93 5.72 9.88
CA PRO A 149 -0.66 6.89 10.71
C PRO A 149 -0.16 8.11 9.91
N LEU A 150 0.35 7.92 8.67
CA LEU A 150 0.70 9.06 7.80
C LEU A 150 -0.54 9.87 7.41
N LEU A 151 -1.72 9.24 7.36
CA LEU A 151 -2.98 9.95 7.13
C LEU A 151 -3.33 10.89 8.29
N ALA A 152 -2.87 10.60 9.52
CA ALA A 152 -3.11 11.47 10.66
C ALA A 152 -2.44 12.85 10.49
N ASN A 153 -1.33 12.92 9.74
CA ASN A 153 -0.68 14.20 9.40
C ASN A 153 -1.57 15.09 8.52
N PHE A 154 -2.54 14.51 7.82
CA PHE A 154 -3.55 15.20 7.01
C PHE A 154 -4.87 15.46 7.76
N ASP A 155 -4.89 15.25 9.09
CA ASP A 155 -6.08 15.26 9.96
C ASP A 155 -7.08 14.12 9.65
N ILE A 156 -6.56 13.01 9.12
CA ILE A 156 -7.31 11.82 8.78
C ILE A 156 -6.88 10.66 9.69
N GLY A 157 -7.51 10.52 10.86
CA GLY A 157 -7.09 9.52 11.85
C GLY A 157 -8.19 8.85 12.66
N ARG A 158 -9.46 9.26 12.49
CA ARG A 158 -10.57 8.78 13.34
C ARG A 158 -11.20 7.53 12.72
N ASN A 159 -11.58 6.55 13.54
CA ASN A 159 -12.35 5.37 13.10
C ASN A 159 -11.72 4.63 11.90
N ILE A 160 -10.40 4.59 11.81
CA ILE A 160 -9.67 3.81 10.81
C ILE A 160 -9.14 2.56 11.49
N GLU A 161 -9.54 1.39 11.00
CA GLU A 161 -9.12 0.13 11.57
C GLU A 161 -8.89 -0.90 10.47
N VAL A 162 -7.80 -1.65 10.59
CA VAL A 162 -7.51 -2.82 9.77
C VAL A 162 -7.40 -4.01 10.71
N ARG A 163 -8.44 -4.85 10.70
CA ARG A 163 -8.51 -6.08 11.49
C ARG A 163 -8.09 -7.27 10.64
N ILE A 164 -7.16 -8.06 11.16
CA ILE A 164 -6.75 -9.32 10.55
C ILE A 164 -7.54 -10.43 11.23
N ASN A 165 -8.54 -10.98 10.54
CA ASN A 165 -9.36 -12.07 11.08
C ASN A 165 -8.64 -13.42 10.91
N ARG A 166 -7.99 -13.61 9.76
CA ARG A 166 -7.19 -14.80 9.46
C ARG A 166 -5.89 -14.37 8.79
N ARG A 167 -4.76 -14.74 9.40
CA ARG A 167 -3.44 -14.57 8.78
C ARG A 167 -3.16 -15.67 7.77
N SER A 168 -2.42 -15.29 6.73
CA SER A 168 -1.91 -16.20 5.71
C SER A 168 -0.62 -15.66 5.14
N SER A 169 0.39 -16.52 4.99
CA SER A 169 1.68 -16.17 4.40
C SER A 169 1.79 -16.74 2.99
N ALA A 170 2.45 -16.00 2.09
CA ALA A 170 2.92 -16.59 0.85
C ALA A 170 4.01 -17.62 1.20
N GLY A 171 3.92 -18.80 0.60
CA GLY A 171 4.95 -19.83 0.76
C GLY A 171 5.13 -20.58 -0.53
N LYS A 172 6.31 -21.17 -0.72
CA LYS A 172 6.48 -22.26 -1.69
C LYS A 172 6.11 -23.54 -0.95
N GLY A 173 5.22 -24.35 -1.52
CA GLY A 173 4.94 -25.69 -1.00
C GLY A 173 6.21 -26.56 -1.02
N SER A 174 6.13 -27.75 -0.41
CA SER A 174 7.21 -28.76 -0.48
C SER A 174 7.72 -29.01 -1.90
N ASP A 175 6.85 -28.81 -2.89
CA ASP A 175 7.10 -29.07 -4.30
C ASP A 175 7.72 -27.85 -5.04
N GLY A 176 8.13 -26.81 -4.30
CA GLY A 176 8.68 -25.55 -4.85
C GLY A 176 7.66 -24.66 -5.55
N LYS A 177 6.40 -25.10 -5.68
CA LYS A 177 5.30 -24.34 -6.30
C LYS A 177 4.71 -23.30 -5.36
N PHE A 178 4.21 -22.20 -5.94
CA PHE A 178 3.48 -21.15 -5.22
C PHE A 178 2.29 -21.73 -4.43
N SER A 179 2.23 -21.44 -3.14
CA SER A 179 1.11 -21.79 -2.27
C SER A 179 0.12 -20.63 -2.21
N PRO A 180 -1.17 -20.86 -2.48
CA PRO A 180 -2.18 -19.82 -2.45
C PRO A 180 -2.37 -19.28 -1.02
N GLY A 181 -2.69 -17.99 -0.92
CA GLY A 181 -3.13 -17.36 0.32
C GLY A 181 -4.54 -17.82 0.72
N ALA A 182 -4.88 -17.71 1.99
CA ALA A 182 -6.21 -18.01 2.53
C ALA A 182 -6.57 -17.09 3.71
N GLY A 183 -6.10 -15.85 3.65
CA GLY A 183 -6.29 -14.85 4.69
C GLY A 183 -7.67 -14.19 4.66
N GLU A 184 -7.96 -13.44 5.71
CA GLU A 184 -9.15 -12.61 5.79
C GLU A 184 -8.81 -11.30 6.52
N VAL A 185 -9.07 -10.17 5.86
CA VAL A 185 -8.78 -8.83 6.39
C VAL A 185 -9.99 -7.93 6.23
N HIS A 186 -10.34 -7.22 7.30
CA HIS A 186 -11.43 -6.25 7.32
C HIS A 186 -10.85 -4.83 7.47
N LEU A 187 -11.07 -4.00 6.46
CA LEU A 187 -10.78 -2.57 6.47
C LEU A 187 -12.06 -1.79 6.83
N THR A 188 -12.00 -1.03 7.91
CA THR A 188 -13.02 -0.06 8.31
C THR A 188 -12.41 1.34 8.22
N PHE A 189 -13.03 2.23 7.45
CA PHE A 189 -12.59 3.61 7.27
C PHE A 189 -13.76 4.57 7.48
N GLY A 190 -13.87 5.07 8.71
CA GLY A 190 -15.01 5.88 9.17
C GLY A 190 -14.85 7.40 9.09
N HIS A 191 -13.75 7.92 8.53
CA HIS A 191 -13.44 9.35 8.60
C HIS A 191 -13.16 9.97 7.23
N GLN A 192 -14.21 10.49 6.62
CA GLN A 192 -14.17 11.16 5.32
C GLN A 192 -13.89 12.66 5.49
N VAL A 193 -13.04 13.20 4.62
CA VAL A 193 -12.70 14.62 4.59
C VAL A 193 -13.11 15.25 3.26
N ARG A 194 -13.36 16.56 3.28
CA ARG A 194 -13.59 17.32 2.04
C ARG A 194 -12.27 17.55 1.32
N LEU A 195 -11.29 18.09 2.03
CA LEU A 195 -9.94 18.34 1.57
C LEU A 195 -8.96 17.93 2.68
N PRO A 196 -7.87 17.22 2.37
CA PRO A 196 -6.83 16.94 3.34
C PRO A 196 -6.07 18.23 3.67
N LYS A 197 -5.58 18.32 4.90
CA LYS A 197 -4.79 19.49 5.34
C LYS A 197 -3.45 19.53 4.61
N THR A 198 -3.01 20.73 4.21
CA THR A 198 -1.68 20.94 3.63
C THR A 198 -0.57 20.49 4.60
N LEU A 199 0.29 19.59 4.12
CA LEU A 199 1.34 18.96 4.91
C LEU A 199 2.64 19.76 4.88
N HIS A 200 3.25 20.00 6.04
CA HIS A 200 4.58 20.59 6.16
C HIS A 200 5.48 19.73 7.05
N LEU A 201 6.12 18.72 6.46
CA LEU A 201 7.07 17.83 7.14
C LEU A 201 8.47 18.05 6.62
N VAL A 202 9.16 19.00 7.23
CA VAL A 202 10.51 19.38 6.78
C VAL A 202 11.59 18.91 7.76
N ASN A 203 11.21 18.69 9.02
CA ASN A 203 12.12 18.21 10.05
C ASN A 203 11.91 16.70 10.31
N PRO A 204 12.89 15.84 9.98
CA PRO A 204 12.79 14.40 10.21
C PRO A 204 12.97 14.00 11.68
N GLY A 205 13.45 14.91 12.54
CA GLY A 205 13.64 14.64 13.95
C GLY A 205 14.69 13.56 14.25
N ARG A 206 14.70 13.10 15.50
CA ARG A 206 15.52 11.95 15.95
C ARG A 206 14.63 10.73 16.12
N VAL A 207 15.15 9.55 15.79
CA VAL A 207 14.44 8.29 16.06
C VAL A 207 14.31 8.11 17.57
N LYS A 208 13.07 8.02 18.05
CA LYS A 208 12.72 7.92 19.47
C LYS A 208 12.62 6.47 19.92
N ARG A 209 11.97 5.65 19.10
CA ARG A 209 11.61 4.27 19.47
C ARG A 209 11.39 3.40 18.24
N ILE A 210 11.54 2.09 18.42
CA ILE A 210 11.27 1.08 17.38
C ILE A 210 10.13 0.19 17.87
N ARG A 211 9.15 -0.02 16.99
CA ARG A 211 8.01 -0.92 17.20
C ARG A 211 7.98 -1.96 16.09
N GLY A 212 7.35 -3.10 16.31
CA GLY A 212 7.25 -4.11 15.27
C GLY A 212 6.32 -5.26 15.60
N VAL A 213 6.11 -6.12 14.60
CA VAL A 213 5.36 -7.36 14.73
C VAL A 213 6.15 -8.47 14.05
N ALA A 214 6.51 -9.49 14.84
CA ALA A 214 7.03 -10.76 14.36
C ALA A 214 5.84 -11.70 14.22
N TYR A 215 5.50 -12.11 13.00
CA TYR A 215 4.35 -12.96 12.74
C TYR A 215 4.78 -14.35 12.25
N VAL A 216 4.06 -15.36 12.73
CA VAL A 216 4.22 -16.76 12.37
C VAL A 216 2.86 -17.33 12.01
N THR A 217 2.77 -18.02 10.87
CA THR A 217 1.55 -18.71 10.42
C THR A 217 1.83 -20.18 10.17
N GLY A 218 1.25 -21.05 10.99
CA GLY A 218 1.34 -22.50 10.78
C GLY A 218 2.70 -23.14 11.03
N VAL A 219 3.65 -22.43 11.61
CA VAL A 219 4.94 -22.96 12.11
C VAL A 219 5.06 -22.71 13.62
N SER A 220 6.14 -23.22 14.24
CA SER A 220 6.33 -23.10 15.69
C SER A 220 6.44 -21.63 16.12
N ALA A 221 5.72 -21.27 17.20
CA ALA A 221 5.76 -19.93 17.78
C ALA A 221 7.16 -19.53 18.29
N GLY A 222 8.03 -20.50 18.61
CA GLY A 222 9.42 -20.24 19.00
C GLY A 222 10.23 -19.49 17.94
N ASN A 223 9.83 -19.56 16.66
CA ASN A 223 10.48 -18.80 15.60
C ASN A 223 10.34 -17.29 15.80
N ASN A 224 9.24 -16.81 16.40
CA ASN A 224 9.08 -15.39 16.70
C ASN A 224 10.12 -14.89 17.69
N GLN A 225 10.37 -15.64 18.77
CA GLN A 225 11.36 -15.25 19.79
C GLN A 225 12.77 -15.19 19.20
N ARG A 226 13.15 -16.19 18.40
CA ARG A 226 14.44 -16.24 17.69
C ARG A 226 14.63 -15.04 16.76
N MET A 227 13.60 -14.67 15.98
CA MET A 227 13.65 -13.47 15.14
C MET A 227 13.81 -12.20 15.98
N ILE A 228 13.06 -12.06 17.08
CA ILE A 228 13.07 -10.88 17.95
C ILE A 228 14.44 -10.70 18.60
N GLU A 229 15.04 -11.76 19.12
CA GLU A 229 16.38 -11.73 19.74
C GLU A 229 17.44 -11.32 18.72
N ALA A 230 17.39 -11.90 17.52
CA ALA A 230 18.30 -11.55 16.42
C ALA A 230 18.17 -10.08 16.00
N ALA A 231 16.94 -9.58 15.80
CA ALA A 231 16.71 -8.17 15.46
C ALA A 231 17.19 -7.21 16.57
N ARG A 232 16.93 -7.56 17.85
CA ARG A 232 17.39 -6.77 19.00
C ARG A 232 18.91 -6.75 19.12
N SER A 233 19.61 -7.84 18.78
CA SER A 233 21.07 -7.91 18.87
C SER A 233 21.77 -6.80 18.05
N LEU A 234 21.21 -6.44 16.90
CA LEU A 234 21.69 -5.36 16.04
C LEU A 234 21.19 -3.99 16.52
N LEU A 235 19.89 -3.87 16.81
CA LEU A 235 19.25 -2.59 17.07
C LEU A 235 19.55 -2.01 18.46
N ASN A 236 19.85 -2.86 19.46
CA ASN A 236 20.22 -2.42 20.82
C ASN A 236 21.50 -1.58 20.85
N GLN A 237 22.34 -1.65 19.81
CA GLN A 237 23.54 -0.82 19.69
C GLN A 237 23.20 0.66 19.49
N TYR A 238 21.99 0.96 19.00
CA TYR A 238 21.55 2.31 18.67
C TYR A 238 20.49 2.84 19.65
N ILE A 239 19.46 2.04 19.95
CA ILE A 239 18.30 2.46 20.75
C ILE A 239 17.87 1.33 21.69
N ASN A 240 17.55 1.68 22.94
CA ASN A 240 17.09 0.72 23.95
C ASN A 240 15.55 0.52 23.94
N ASP A 241 14.77 1.52 23.52
CA ASP A 241 13.30 1.44 23.44
C ASP A 241 12.85 0.70 22.16
N ILE A 242 12.93 -0.63 22.23
CA ILE A 242 12.51 -1.55 21.17
C ILE A 242 11.43 -2.50 21.71
N LEU A 243 10.25 -2.46 21.10
CA LEU A 243 9.14 -3.35 21.43
C LEU A 243 8.63 -4.04 20.15
N ILE A 244 8.80 -5.36 20.08
CA ILE A 244 8.35 -6.17 18.96
C ILE A 244 7.31 -7.16 19.51
N HIS A 245 6.11 -7.14 18.94
CA HIS A 245 5.02 -8.04 19.33
C HIS A 245 5.17 -9.38 18.59
N ALA A 246 5.05 -10.49 19.31
CA ALA A 246 4.97 -11.81 18.71
C ALA A 246 3.50 -12.15 18.42
N ASP A 247 3.20 -12.46 17.16
CA ASP A 247 1.90 -12.93 16.71
C ASP A 247 2.04 -14.32 16.11
N SER A 248 1.27 -15.28 16.62
CA SER A 248 1.29 -16.67 16.15
C SER A 248 -0.11 -17.10 15.80
N SER A 249 -0.32 -17.48 14.54
CA SER A 249 -1.58 -18.01 14.05
C SER A 249 -1.43 -19.45 13.57
N SER A 250 -2.50 -20.23 13.69
CA SER A 250 -2.60 -21.51 13.01
C SER A 250 -2.64 -21.31 11.48
N ALA A 251 -2.29 -22.37 10.75
CA ALA A 251 -2.45 -22.37 9.31
C ALA A 251 -3.92 -22.54 8.92
N GLN A 252 -4.23 -22.15 7.69
CA GLN A 252 -5.57 -22.30 7.16
C GLN A 252 -5.70 -23.67 6.47
N HIS A 253 -6.86 -24.29 6.66
CA HIS A 253 -7.20 -25.56 6.05
C HIS A 253 -8.23 -25.31 4.94
N VAL A 254 -7.81 -25.51 3.70
CA VAL A 254 -8.65 -25.32 2.51
C VAL A 254 -8.88 -26.67 1.83
N ILE A 255 -9.87 -26.73 0.93
CA ILE A 255 -10.10 -27.93 0.12
C ILE A 255 -8.89 -28.22 -0.78
N SER A 256 -8.65 -29.50 -1.10
CA SER A 256 -7.50 -29.92 -1.92
C SER A 256 -7.46 -29.27 -3.31
N SER A 257 -8.63 -28.91 -3.86
CA SER A 257 -8.78 -28.22 -5.14
C SER A 257 -8.48 -26.72 -5.12
N TYR A 258 -8.23 -26.14 -3.94
CA TYR A 258 -7.96 -24.72 -3.75
C TYR A 258 -6.64 -24.28 -4.38
N GLY A 259 -6.67 -23.23 -5.19
CA GLY A 259 -5.55 -22.67 -5.94
C GLY A 259 -5.33 -23.28 -7.33
N TYR A 260 -6.19 -24.20 -7.79
CA TYR A 260 -6.11 -24.78 -9.13
C TYR A 260 -7.12 -24.11 -10.08
N SER A 261 -6.67 -23.73 -11.27
CA SER A 261 -7.49 -23.07 -12.29
C SER A 261 -8.62 -23.96 -12.86
N ASN A 262 -8.49 -25.28 -12.72
CA ASN A 262 -9.50 -26.26 -13.12
C ASN A 262 -9.97 -27.05 -11.88
N HIS A 263 -11.13 -26.67 -11.33
CA HIS A 263 -11.77 -27.44 -10.25
C HIS A 263 -12.26 -28.84 -10.70
N SER A 264 -12.20 -29.18 -11.99
CA SER A 264 -12.72 -30.45 -12.55
C SER A 264 -11.77 -31.65 -12.41
N THR A 265 -10.46 -31.43 -12.22
CA THR A 265 -9.46 -32.52 -12.09
C THR A 265 -9.14 -32.90 -10.65
N ALA A 266 -9.75 -32.24 -9.67
CA ALA A 266 -9.65 -32.68 -8.29
C ALA A 266 -10.66 -33.80 -8.08
N ASN A 267 -10.18 -35.05 -7.98
CA ASN A 267 -10.96 -36.14 -7.39
C ASN A 267 -11.70 -35.59 -6.16
N THR A 268 -13.02 -35.78 -6.13
CA THR A 268 -14.03 -35.41 -5.10
C THR A 268 -13.65 -35.96 -3.72
N SER A 269 -12.49 -35.60 -3.24
CA SER A 269 -11.91 -35.98 -1.98
C SER A 269 -12.02 -34.77 -1.09
N THR A 270 -12.80 -34.90 -0.03
CA THR A 270 -12.99 -33.95 1.08
C THR A 270 -11.70 -33.69 1.89
N GLN A 271 -10.55 -34.03 1.32
CA GLN A 271 -9.24 -33.88 1.95
C GLN A 271 -8.88 -32.40 2.05
N LYS A 272 -8.54 -31.97 3.28
CA LYS A 272 -8.14 -30.59 3.57
C LYS A 272 -6.63 -30.44 3.42
N LYS A 273 -6.19 -29.45 2.66
CA LYS A 273 -4.78 -29.06 2.51
C LYS A 273 -4.47 -27.88 3.43
N LYS A 274 -3.30 -27.92 4.06
CA LYS A 274 -2.75 -26.79 4.83
C LYS A 274 -2.14 -25.77 3.86
N VAL A 275 -2.54 -24.51 3.98
CA VAL A 275 -2.03 -23.40 3.16
C VAL A 275 -1.68 -22.20 4.02
N GLY A 276 -0.96 -21.24 3.44
CA GLY A 276 -0.65 -19.98 4.11
C GLY A 276 0.43 -20.09 5.19
N THR A 277 1.34 -21.06 5.10
CA THR A 277 2.38 -21.29 6.11
C THR A 277 3.62 -20.47 5.83
N GLY A 278 4.14 -19.81 6.86
CA GLY A 278 5.35 -19.00 6.76
C GLY A 278 5.54 -18.17 8.00
N TYR A 279 6.56 -17.31 7.97
CA TYR A 279 6.81 -16.36 9.03
C TYR A 279 7.59 -15.17 8.48
N GLY A 280 7.55 -14.07 9.20
CA GLY A 280 8.17 -12.81 8.80
C GLY A 280 8.12 -11.79 9.91
N MET A 281 8.70 -10.62 9.65
CA MET A 281 8.78 -9.55 10.62
C MET A 281 8.66 -8.19 9.95
N SER A 282 7.83 -7.35 10.55
CA SER A 282 7.68 -5.93 10.21
C SER A 282 8.23 -5.09 11.35
N LEU A 283 9.12 -4.15 11.04
CA LEU A 283 9.65 -3.17 11.98
C LEU A 283 9.31 -1.75 11.50
N MET A 284 9.04 -0.87 12.45
CA MET A 284 8.77 0.54 12.25
C MET A 284 9.57 1.37 13.25
N ALA A 285 10.26 2.40 12.77
CA ALA A 285 10.95 3.39 13.58
C ALA A 285 10.14 4.68 13.62
N GLU A 286 9.86 5.17 14.82
CA GLU A 286 9.13 6.41 15.07
C GLU A 286 10.09 7.50 15.55
N THR A 287 9.98 8.68 14.97
CA THR A 287 10.78 9.85 15.33
C THR A 287 10.05 10.81 16.25
N SER A 288 10.79 11.74 16.85
CA SER A 288 10.25 12.81 17.68
C SER A 288 9.26 13.73 16.96
N THR A 289 9.30 13.79 15.62
CA THR A 289 8.41 14.61 14.78
C THR A 289 7.30 13.79 14.11
N SER A 290 7.05 12.58 14.60
CA SER A 290 6.04 11.65 14.05
C SER A 290 6.31 11.19 12.61
N CYS A 291 7.55 11.33 12.12
CA CYS A 291 8.03 10.66 10.91
C CYS A 291 8.21 9.17 11.17
N LEU A 292 7.82 8.35 10.20
CA LEU A 292 7.80 6.89 10.28
C LEU A 292 8.63 6.28 9.16
N TYR A 293 9.49 5.33 9.52
CA TYR A 293 10.21 4.47 8.60
C TYR A 293 9.80 3.04 8.86
N ALA A 294 9.59 2.26 7.81
CA ALA A 294 9.19 0.88 7.93
C ALA A 294 10.07 0.00 7.06
N ALA A 295 10.35 -1.19 7.54
CA ALA A 295 10.95 -2.28 6.79
C ALA A 295 10.22 -3.57 7.13
N ASP A 296 10.09 -4.43 6.14
CA ASP A 296 9.33 -5.66 6.26
C ASP A 296 10.00 -6.76 5.45
N THR A 297 9.88 -7.98 5.95
CA THR A 297 10.36 -9.13 5.20
C THR A 297 9.65 -10.41 5.59
N PHE A 298 9.77 -11.38 4.69
CA PHE A 298 9.27 -12.73 4.87
C PHE A 298 10.43 -13.74 4.76
N ALA A 299 10.22 -14.91 5.33
CA ALA A 299 11.19 -16.00 5.27
C ALA A 299 11.14 -16.72 3.92
N SER A 300 12.31 -16.93 3.33
CA SER A 300 12.50 -17.83 2.19
C SER A 300 12.36 -19.29 2.63
N PRO A 301 12.06 -20.23 1.72
CA PRO A 301 11.97 -21.64 2.08
C PRO A 301 13.26 -22.16 2.73
N GLY A 302 13.16 -22.61 3.98
CA GLY A 302 14.30 -23.13 4.73
C GLY A 302 15.25 -22.09 5.34
N GLU A 303 14.97 -20.79 5.18
CA GLU A 303 15.72 -19.72 5.85
C GLU A 303 15.58 -19.87 7.37
N ALA A 304 16.61 -19.48 8.13
CA ALA A 304 16.56 -19.47 9.59
C ALA A 304 15.88 -18.19 10.11
N PRO A 305 15.11 -18.26 11.21
CA PRO A 305 14.46 -17.08 11.76
C PRO A 305 15.45 -16.00 12.23
N GLU A 306 16.63 -16.36 12.70
CA GLU A 306 17.64 -15.39 13.09
C GLU A 306 18.08 -14.52 11.90
N ASP A 307 18.29 -15.14 10.73
CA ASP A 307 18.69 -14.44 9.51
C ASP A 307 17.60 -13.46 9.04
N VAL A 308 16.33 -13.88 9.12
CA VAL A 308 15.17 -13.01 8.85
C VAL A 308 15.17 -11.81 9.79
N GLY A 309 15.38 -12.01 11.09
CA GLY A 309 15.43 -10.94 12.09
C GLY A 309 16.57 -9.94 11.84
N LEU A 310 17.76 -10.43 11.51
CA LEU A 310 18.92 -9.60 11.15
C LEU A 310 18.67 -8.80 9.87
N ARG A 311 18.09 -9.44 8.85
CA ARG A 311 17.81 -8.83 7.56
C ARG A 311 16.81 -7.69 7.67
N VAL A 312 15.71 -7.84 8.43
CA VAL A 312 14.75 -6.73 8.65
C VAL A 312 15.41 -5.58 9.41
N ALA A 313 16.22 -5.88 10.42
CA ALA A 313 16.92 -4.85 11.17
C ALA A 313 17.89 -4.05 10.27
N GLN A 314 18.62 -4.71 9.38
CA GLN A 314 19.48 -4.06 8.39
C GLN A 314 18.67 -3.23 7.38
N MET A 315 17.57 -3.76 6.86
CA MET A 315 16.68 -3.02 5.95
C MET A 315 16.10 -1.76 6.62
N LEU A 316 15.74 -1.84 7.90
CA LEU A 316 15.26 -0.68 8.66
C LEU A 316 16.35 0.38 8.82
N LEU A 317 17.58 -0.03 9.17
CA LEU A 317 18.71 0.88 9.29
C LEU A 317 19.05 1.53 7.94
N GLN A 318 18.92 0.78 6.84
CA GLN A 318 19.07 1.32 5.49
C GLN A 318 18.00 2.37 5.18
N GLU A 319 16.74 2.15 5.54
CA GLU A 319 15.70 3.17 5.35
C GLU A 319 15.94 4.43 6.19
N ILE A 320 16.41 4.27 7.42
CA ILE A 320 16.78 5.39 8.28
C ILE A 320 17.97 6.17 7.70
N SER A 321 18.95 5.47 7.10
CA SER A 321 20.14 6.08 6.51
C SER A 321 19.83 6.85 5.23
N LEU A 322 18.89 6.37 4.40
CA LEU A 322 18.39 7.12 3.24
C LEU A 322 17.81 8.48 3.64
N GLY A 323 17.19 8.55 4.82
CA GLY A 323 16.72 9.79 5.42
C GLY A 323 15.46 10.39 4.77
N GLY A 324 15.23 11.68 5.04
CA GLY A 324 13.94 12.34 4.76
C GLY A 324 12.93 12.16 5.89
N CYS A 325 11.71 12.66 5.71
CA CYS A 325 10.64 12.58 6.71
C CYS A 325 9.71 11.36 6.52
N ILE A 326 9.80 10.68 5.39
CA ILE A 326 8.86 9.63 4.98
C ILE A 326 9.65 8.54 4.27
N GLY A 327 9.50 7.30 4.73
CA GLY A 327 10.09 6.12 4.07
C GLY A 327 9.42 5.80 2.72
N ARG A 328 10.08 4.97 1.91
CA ARG A 328 9.64 4.61 0.56
C ARG A 328 8.20 4.05 0.51
N THR A 329 7.82 3.22 1.47
CA THR A 329 6.50 2.56 1.54
C THR A 329 5.33 3.53 1.63
N GLY A 330 5.46 4.62 2.38
CA GLY A 330 4.37 5.58 2.60
C GLY A 330 4.31 6.71 1.57
N LEU A 331 5.37 6.87 0.77
CA LEU A 331 5.55 8.03 -0.09
C LEU A 331 4.46 8.17 -1.18
N PRO A 332 4.02 7.11 -1.89
CA PRO A 332 2.97 7.24 -2.91
C PRO A 332 1.65 7.77 -2.34
N LEU A 333 1.27 7.30 -1.14
CA LEU A 333 0.05 7.73 -0.45
C LEU A 333 0.15 9.20 -0.05
N VAL A 334 1.24 9.61 0.60
CA VAL A 334 1.42 11.01 1.02
C VAL A 334 1.46 11.95 -0.17
N MET A 335 2.17 11.58 -1.24
CA MET A 335 2.21 12.38 -2.46
C MET A 335 0.81 12.57 -3.06
N THR A 336 0.03 11.48 -3.15
CA THR A 336 -1.37 11.57 -3.62
C THR A 336 -2.19 12.49 -2.72
N MET A 337 -2.07 12.36 -1.39
CA MET A 337 -2.80 13.23 -0.45
C MET A 337 -2.39 14.70 -0.55
N MET A 338 -1.09 15.00 -0.74
CA MET A 338 -0.62 16.38 -0.93
C MET A 338 -1.18 17.00 -2.22
N THR A 339 -1.22 16.25 -3.32
CA THR A 339 -1.79 16.74 -4.59
C THR A 339 -3.29 17.03 -4.48
N MET A 340 -4.00 16.25 -3.67
CA MET A 340 -5.45 16.43 -3.40
C MET A 340 -5.75 17.52 -2.36
N GLY A 341 -4.72 18.15 -1.78
CA GLY A 341 -4.85 19.24 -0.81
C GLY A 341 -5.49 20.50 -1.37
N MET A 342 -5.62 21.53 -0.53
CA MET A 342 -6.24 22.80 -0.90
C MET A 342 -5.58 23.44 -2.13
N GLU A 343 -6.39 24.05 -3.00
CA GLU A 343 -5.89 24.69 -4.22
C GLU A 343 -5.00 25.89 -3.89
N GLY A 344 -3.82 25.95 -4.52
CA GLY A 344 -2.87 27.05 -4.37
C GLY A 344 -1.94 26.94 -3.16
N ASP A 345 -2.26 26.08 -2.19
CA ASP A 345 -1.40 25.77 -1.05
C ASP A 345 -0.24 24.84 -1.47
N VAL A 346 0.94 25.08 -0.90
CA VAL A 346 2.14 24.28 -1.19
C VAL A 346 2.48 23.40 0.01
N GLY A 347 2.19 22.10 -0.10
CA GLY A 347 2.69 21.12 0.85
C GLY A 347 4.19 20.93 0.69
N ARG A 348 4.94 20.83 1.78
CA ARG A 348 6.40 20.66 1.78
C ARG A 348 6.78 19.40 2.54
N VAL A 349 7.51 18.50 1.89
CA VAL A 349 8.05 17.29 2.52
C VAL A 349 9.54 17.19 2.23
N MET A 350 10.35 16.97 3.27
CA MET A 350 11.75 16.61 3.08
C MET A 350 11.85 15.12 2.71
N LEU A 351 12.54 14.82 1.63
CA LEU A 351 12.93 13.47 1.21
C LEU A 351 14.45 13.33 1.23
N GLY A 352 14.92 12.11 1.47
CA GLY A 352 16.32 11.76 1.27
C GLY A 352 16.66 11.69 -0.23
N LYS A 353 17.88 12.06 -0.62
CA LYS A 353 18.32 11.97 -2.02
C LYS A 353 18.18 10.56 -2.59
N GLY A 354 18.49 9.53 -1.79
CA GLY A 354 18.37 8.12 -2.19
C GLY A 354 16.94 7.57 -2.24
N VAL A 355 15.94 8.32 -1.78
CA VAL A 355 14.52 7.92 -1.85
C VAL A 355 13.93 8.21 -3.24
N ILE A 356 14.53 9.13 -4.00
CA ILE A 356 14.06 9.49 -5.34
C ILE A 356 14.47 8.40 -6.34
N GLY A 357 13.58 7.43 -6.53
CA GLY A 357 13.71 6.35 -7.50
C GLY A 357 12.93 6.60 -8.80
N PRO A 358 13.14 5.75 -9.83
CA PRO A 358 12.42 5.83 -11.11
C PRO A 358 10.90 5.67 -10.95
N GLU A 359 10.46 4.84 -9.99
CA GLU A 359 9.03 4.64 -9.69
C GLU A 359 8.36 5.92 -9.20
N LEU A 360 9.02 6.67 -8.30
CA LEU A 360 8.51 7.95 -7.81
C LEU A 360 8.41 8.99 -8.93
N ILE A 361 9.43 9.07 -9.78
CA ILE A 361 9.45 9.99 -10.93
C ILE A 361 8.31 9.65 -11.89
N GLN A 362 8.08 8.36 -12.16
CA GLN A 362 6.96 7.93 -13.00
C GLN A 362 5.62 8.27 -12.35
N GLY A 363 5.48 8.09 -11.03
CA GLY A 363 4.31 8.52 -10.28
C GLY A 363 4.01 10.01 -10.43
N TRP A 364 5.02 10.88 -10.37
CA TRP A 364 4.85 12.32 -10.60
C TRP A 364 4.47 12.67 -12.04
N ARG A 365 5.02 11.95 -13.03
CA ARG A 365 4.61 12.10 -14.43
C ARG A 365 3.13 11.73 -14.60
N ASP A 366 2.70 10.62 -14.02
CA ASP A 366 1.31 10.17 -14.09
C ASP A 366 0.36 11.16 -13.39
N VAL A 367 0.73 11.70 -12.23
CA VAL A 367 0.00 12.79 -11.56
C VAL A 367 -0.14 14.00 -12.47
N LYS A 368 0.97 14.49 -13.05
CA LYS A 368 0.97 15.65 -13.94
C LYS A 368 0.06 15.43 -15.15
N THR A 369 0.12 14.25 -15.77
CA THR A 369 -0.70 13.91 -16.95
C THR A 369 -2.18 13.79 -16.61
N ILE A 370 -2.55 13.14 -15.50
CA ILE A 370 -3.96 12.93 -15.13
C ILE A 370 -4.56 14.21 -14.56
N MET A 371 -3.91 14.87 -13.60
CA MET A 371 -4.47 16.06 -12.94
C MET A 371 -4.32 17.35 -13.77
N GLY A 372 -3.46 17.37 -14.79
CA GLY A 372 -3.15 18.58 -15.56
C GLY A 372 -2.53 19.68 -14.69
N GLY A 373 -1.97 19.32 -13.54
CA GLY A 373 -1.33 20.17 -12.53
C GLY A 373 -0.72 19.29 -11.43
N GLY A 374 -0.06 19.90 -10.45
CA GLY A 374 0.79 19.18 -9.48
C GLY A 374 2.28 19.31 -9.83
N GLU A 375 2.71 20.53 -10.14
CA GLU A 375 4.13 20.81 -10.31
C GLU A 375 4.85 20.55 -9.00
N VAL A 376 5.89 19.73 -9.10
CA VAL A 376 6.74 19.37 -7.98
C VAL A 376 7.95 20.27 -8.05
N VAL A 377 8.08 21.15 -7.06
CA VAL A 377 9.24 22.02 -6.92
C VAL A 377 10.22 21.35 -5.97
N ILE A 378 11.41 21.03 -6.46
CA ILE A 378 12.47 20.42 -5.66
C ILE A 378 13.49 21.51 -5.33
N ARG A 379 13.78 21.68 -4.04
CA ARG A 379 14.85 22.55 -3.55
C ARG A 379 15.77 21.76 -2.65
N GLU A 380 17.04 22.12 -2.62
CA GLU A 380 17.95 21.55 -1.65
C GLU A 380 17.59 22.04 -0.25
N TRP A 381 17.79 21.16 0.74
CA TRP A 381 17.60 21.54 2.14
C TRP A 381 18.80 22.35 2.63
N GLU A 382 18.59 23.64 2.84
CA GLU A 382 19.63 24.58 3.30
C GLU A 382 19.83 24.57 4.83
N GLY A 383 19.06 23.74 5.55
CA GLY A 383 19.01 23.75 7.01
C GLY A 383 17.90 24.66 7.53
N MET A 384 17.57 24.51 8.82
CA MET A 384 16.64 25.39 9.52
C MET A 384 17.46 26.43 10.29
N ASP A 385 17.31 27.72 9.98
CA ASP A 385 17.94 28.78 10.77
C ASP A 385 17.41 28.73 12.22
N GLY A 386 18.31 28.53 13.19
CA GLY A 386 17.99 28.64 14.62
C GLY A 386 17.69 27.36 15.39
N VAL A 387 17.70 26.17 14.76
CA VAL A 387 17.71 24.90 15.52
C VAL A 387 19.10 24.30 15.41
N GLY A 388 19.83 24.31 16.54
CA GLY A 388 21.18 23.78 16.65
C GLY A 388 21.32 22.39 16.00
N SER A 389 22.51 22.15 15.45
CA SER A 389 23.02 20.99 14.69
C SER A 389 22.91 19.62 15.38
N GLY A 390 21.85 19.35 16.12
CA GLY A 390 21.63 18.12 16.87
C GLY A 390 21.22 16.90 16.02
N THR A 391 21.02 17.02 14.70
CA THR A 391 20.68 15.87 13.85
C THR A 391 21.90 15.25 13.15
N GLY A 392 23.09 15.83 13.28
CA GLY A 392 24.33 15.28 12.70
C GLY A 392 24.33 15.15 11.16
N ARG A 393 23.29 15.64 10.47
CA ARG A 393 23.18 15.59 9.01
C ARG A 393 23.78 16.85 8.40
N ALA A 394 24.64 16.66 7.40
CA ALA A 394 25.29 17.75 6.70
C ALA A 394 24.27 18.58 5.89
N LYS A 395 24.52 19.89 5.76
CA LYS A 395 23.79 20.74 4.81
C LYS A 395 23.82 20.09 3.43
N GLY A 396 22.65 19.94 2.77
CA GLY A 396 22.55 19.36 1.42
C GLY A 396 22.27 17.84 1.33
N GLU A 397 22.11 17.10 2.42
CA GLU A 397 21.76 15.66 2.35
C GLU A 397 20.27 15.39 2.07
N GLY A 398 19.40 16.39 2.27
CA GLY A 398 17.95 16.30 2.04
C GLY A 398 17.47 17.18 0.89
N LEU A 399 16.36 16.79 0.28
CA LEU A 399 15.64 17.57 -0.72
C LEU A 399 14.26 17.92 -0.18
N VAL A 400 13.90 19.20 -0.21
CA VAL A 400 12.53 19.65 0.09
C VAL A 400 11.72 19.61 -1.18
N VAL A 401 10.70 18.76 -1.16
CA VAL A 401 9.74 18.60 -2.24
C VAL A 401 8.49 19.39 -1.90
N GLY A 402 8.25 20.45 -2.66
CA GLY A 402 7.04 21.26 -2.65
C GLY A 402 6.03 20.72 -3.67
N VAL A 403 4.80 20.44 -3.23
CA VAL A 403 3.71 20.00 -4.10
C VAL A 403 2.56 20.99 -3.95
N VAL A 404 2.10 21.56 -5.08
CA VAL A 404 0.95 22.46 -5.10
C VAL A 404 -0.34 21.62 -5.12
N GLY A 405 -1.23 21.88 -4.16
CA GLY A 405 -2.54 21.24 -4.08
C GLY A 405 -3.48 21.72 -5.19
N ARG A 406 -4.39 20.83 -5.63
CA ARG A 406 -5.36 21.09 -6.71
C ARG A 406 -6.79 21.36 -6.24
N GLY A 407 -7.11 21.11 -4.97
CA GLY A 407 -8.43 21.38 -4.40
C GLY A 407 -9.57 20.49 -4.88
N VAL A 408 -9.30 19.38 -5.58
CA VAL A 408 -10.36 18.49 -6.13
C VAL A 408 -11.24 17.93 -5.01
N GLY A 409 -10.62 17.43 -3.94
CA GLY A 409 -11.31 16.95 -2.76
C GLY A 409 -12.41 15.91 -3.01
N ASN A 410 -13.33 15.78 -2.06
CA ASN A 410 -14.49 14.90 -2.15
C ASN A 410 -15.65 15.60 -2.88
N ILE A 411 -15.98 15.11 -4.08
CA ILE A 411 -17.06 15.64 -4.94
C ILE A 411 -18.45 15.16 -4.48
N GLY A 412 -18.52 14.05 -3.72
CA GLY A 412 -19.78 13.36 -3.40
C GLY A 412 -20.48 13.78 -2.11
N ARG A 413 -19.84 14.59 -1.25
CA ARG A 413 -20.40 14.95 0.06
C ARG A 413 -21.30 16.18 -0.04
N LYS A 414 -22.58 16.02 0.33
CA LYS A 414 -23.49 17.16 0.53
C LYS A 414 -22.93 18.02 1.66
N VAL A 415 -22.77 19.32 1.43
CA VAL A 415 -22.55 20.30 2.49
C VAL A 415 -23.80 20.24 3.36
N ALA A 416 -23.62 19.85 4.63
CA ALA A 416 -24.69 19.82 5.62
C ALA A 416 -24.91 21.21 6.19
#